data_AF-A0A0P9FX65-F1
#
_entry.id   AF-A0A0P9FX65-F1
#
_cell.length_a   1.000
_cell.length_b   1.000
_cell.length_c   1.000
_cell.angle_alpha   90.00
_cell.angle_beta   90.00
_cell.angle_gamma   90.00
#
_symmetry.space_group_name_H-M   'P 1'
#
loop_
_entity.id
_entity.type
_entity.pdbx_description
1 polymer ?
#
loop_
_entity_poly.entity_id
_entity_poly.type
_entity_poly.pdbx_seq_one_letter_code
_entity_poly.pdbx_strand_id
1 'polypeptide(L)'
;MKTVTLPLRLPKKLLEEIDSLVKAGLYESRSEAIRDAARRLIESKKFLLEPYRYYRLRVEEAIRSSAAPIPDPDKVIEELRTIREELWRRGKKYFES
;
A
#
# COMPACT_ATOMS: atom_id res chain seq x y z
N MET A 1 6.15 -4.27 25.69
CA MET A 1 6.29 -3.11 24.77
C MET A 1 5.48 -1.96 25.35
N LYS A 2 6.01 -0.74 25.41
CA LYS A 2 5.21 0.42 25.85
C LYS A 2 4.31 0.86 24.69
N THR A 3 3.00 0.94 24.92
CA THR A 3 2.01 1.42 23.95
C THR A 3 1.37 2.70 24.46
N VAL A 4 0.97 3.59 23.54
CA VAL A 4 0.26 4.83 23.85
C VAL A 4 -1.12 4.76 23.21
N THR A 5 -2.16 5.19 23.92
CA THR A 5 -3.52 5.26 23.38
C THR A 5 -3.65 6.50 22.50
N LEU A 6 -4.16 6.31 21.28
CA LEU A 6 -4.39 7.38 20.33
C LEU A 6 -5.87 7.43 19.94
N PRO A 7 -6.61 8.51 20.26
CA PRO A 7 -7.96 8.70 19.74
C PRO A 7 -7.89 9.04 18.25
N LEU A 8 -8.67 8.32 17.43
CA LEU A 8 -8.69 8.46 15.97
C LEU A 8 -10.13 8.56 15.45
N ARG A 9 -10.30 9.34 14.38
CA ARG A 9 -11.54 9.35 13.58
C ARG A 9 -11.30 8.53 12.33
N LEU A 10 -12.16 7.55 12.08
CA LEU A 10 -12.10 6.68 10.90
C LEU A 10 -13.45 6.72 10.18
N PRO A 11 -13.48 6.66 8.84
CA PRO A 11 -14.72 6.45 8.10
C PRO A 11 -15.40 5.16 8.58
N LYS A 12 -16.73 5.18 8.70
CA LYS A 12 -17.50 4.06 9.25
C LYS A 12 -17.23 2.76 8.50
N LYS A 13 -17.25 2.82 7.17
CA LYS A 13 -17.02 1.67 6.30
C LYS A 13 -15.63 1.07 6.46
N LEU A 14 -14.61 1.90 6.70
CA LEU A 14 -13.27 1.40 6.99
C LEU A 14 -13.22 0.61 8.30
N LEU A 15 -13.95 1.06 9.33
CA LEU A 15 -14.07 0.32 10.59
C LEU A 15 -14.81 -1.01 10.39
N GLU A 16 -15.86 -1.03 9.57
CA GLU A 16 -16.63 -2.24 9.23
C GLU A 16 -15.78 -3.30 8.49
N GLU A 17 -14.89 -2.86 7.59
CA GLU A 17 -13.92 -3.75 6.92
C GLU A 17 -12.92 -4.33 7.93
N ILE A 18 -12.38 -3.51 8.84
CA ILE A 18 -11.49 -3.98 9.91
C ILE A 18 -12.22 -5.00 10.80
N ASP A 19 -13.49 -4.76 11.13
CA ASP A 19 -14.31 -5.69 11.90
C ASP A 19 -14.49 -7.04 11.20
N SER A 20 -14.64 -7.01 9.88
CA SER A 20 -14.78 -8.23 9.08
C SER A 20 -13.49 -9.07 9.12
N LEU A 21 -12.32 -8.43 9.10
CA LEU A 21 -11.04 -9.13 9.26
C LEU A 21 -10.88 -9.80 10.63
N VAL A 22 -11.33 -9.13 11.70
CA VAL A 22 -11.31 -9.70 13.06
C VAL A 22 -12.31 -10.85 13.18
N LYS A 23 -13.54 -10.68 12.66
CA LYS A 23 -14.57 -11.74 12.65
C LYS A 23 -14.13 -12.99 11.89
N ALA A 24 -13.36 -12.81 10.82
CA ALA A 24 -12.79 -13.91 10.05
C ALA A 24 -11.61 -14.61 10.76
N GLY A 25 -11.18 -14.14 11.94
CA GLY A 25 -10.06 -14.71 12.69
C GLY A 25 -8.69 -14.39 12.11
N LEU A 26 -8.59 -13.44 11.17
CA LEU A 26 -7.31 -13.03 10.57
C LEU A 26 -6.47 -12.13 11.49
N TYR A 27 -7.13 -11.45 12.42
CA TYR A 27 -6.51 -10.68 13.49
C TYR A 27 -7.27 -10.91 14.78
N GLU A 28 -6.56 -10.90 15.91
CA GLU A 28 -7.12 -11.03 17.25
C GLU A 28 -7.93 -9.78 17.64
N SER A 29 -7.53 -8.61 17.14
CA SER A 29 -8.20 -7.34 17.45
C SER A 29 -8.06 -6.28 16.37
N ARG A 30 -8.95 -5.27 16.40
CA ARG A 30 -8.84 -4.06 15.56
C ARG A 30 -7.48 -3.38 15.73
N SER A 31 -7.01 -3.29 16.97
CA SER A 31 -5.75 -2.62 17.31
C SER A 31 -4.55 -3.36 16.71
N GLU A 32 -4.60 -4.70 16.65
CA GLU A 32 -3.58 -5.49 15.97
C GLU A 32 -3.57 -5.22 14.46
N ALA A 33 -4.74 -5.31 13.81
CA ALA A 33 -4.89 -5.04 12.38
C ALA A 33 -4.37 -3.63 12.01
N ILE A 34 -4.73 -2.62 12.79
CA ILE A 34 -4.29 -1.23 12.57
C ILE A 34 -2.77 -1.10 12.75
N ARG A 35 -2.18 -1.74 13.76
CA ARG A 35 -0.73 -1.72 13.97
C ARG A 35 0.01 -2.41 12.83
N ASP A 36 -0.49 -3.55 12.35
CA ASP A 36 0.12 -4.26 11.22
C ASP A 36 0.04 -3.41 9.94
N ALA A 37 -1.12 -2.84 9.64
CA ALA A 37 -1.30 -1.94 8.51
C ALA A 37 -0.36 -0.71 8.59
N ALA A 38 -0.22 -0.10 9.78
CA ALA A 38 0.70 1.02 9.99
C ALA A 38 2.17 0.60 9.78
N ARG A 39 2.56 -0.59 10.24
CA ARG A 39 3.90 -1.12 10.02
C ARG A 39 4.19 -1.34 8.54
N ARG A 40 3.30 -2.04 7.83
CA ARG A 40 3.41 -2.26 6.38
C ARG A 40 3.48 -0.95 5.60
N LEU A 41 2.68 0.04 6.00
CA LEU A 41 2.75 1.37 5.40
C LEU A 41 4.14 1.98 5.59
N ILE A 42 4.66 2.00 6.82
CA ILE A 42 5.98 2.55 7.12
C ILE A 42 7.06 1.80 6.35
N GLU A 43 7.02 0.46 6.30
CA GLU A 43 7.96 -0.36 5.56
C GLU A 43 7.93 -0.07 4.06
N SER A 44 6.73 0.05 3.49
CA SER A 44 6.56 0.40 2.07
C SER A 44 7.17 1.76 1.72
N LYS A 45 7.19 2.71 2.66
CA LYS A 45 7.68 4.08 2.44
C LYS A 45 9.15 4.27 2.80
N LYS A 46 9.59 3.72 3.93
CA LYS A 46 10.95 3.91 4.45
C LYS A 46 11.94 2.98 3.80
N PHE A 47 11.52 1.73 3.61
CA PHE A 47 12.46 0.67 3.33
C PHE A 47 12.45 0.25 1.87
N LEU A 48 11.44 0.63 1.07
CA LEU A 48 11.24 0.04 -0.26
C LEU A 48 11.45 -1.49 -0.21
N LEU A 49 11.13 -2.14 0.92
CA LEU A 49 11.63 -3.49 1.18
C LEU A 49 10.71 -4.52 0.50
N GLU A 50 11.31 -5.09 -0.54
CA GLU A 50 11.16 -6.45 -1.06
C GLU A 50 9.87 -6.83 -1.80
N PRO A 51 9.39 -5.93 -2.65
CA PRO A 51 9.13 -6.32 -4.04
C PRO A 51 10.27 -5.87 -4.95
N TYR A 52 10.97 -4.78 -4.62
CA TYR A 52 11.92 -4.16 -5.56
C TYR A 52 13.08 -5.04 -5.97
N ARG A 53 13.54 -6.04 -5.19
CA ARG A 53 14.59 -6.95 -5.69
C ARG A 53 14.05 -7.92 -6.74
N TYR A 54 12.89 -8.53 -6.49
CA TYR A 54 12.19 -9.40 -7.44
C TYR A 54 11.71 -8.62 -8.68
N TYR A 55 11.07 -7.46 -8.46
CA TYR A 55 10.62 -6.58 -9.53
C TYR A 55 11.79 -5.96 -10.28
N ARG A 56 12.89 -5.55 -9.63
CA ARG A 56 14.08 -5.07 -10.34
C ARG A 56 14.71 -6.18 -11.17
N LEU A 57 14.85 -7.40 -10.66
CA LEU A 57 15.37 -8.52 -11.44
C LEU A 57 14.48 -8.84 -12.65
N ARG A 58 13.14 -8.87 -12.46
CA ARG A 58 12.16 -9.06 -13.54
C ARG A 58 12.13 -7.90 -14.53
N VAL A 59 12.28 -6.66 -14.06
CA VAL A 59 12.33 -5.45 -14.89
C VAL A 59 13.65 -5.39 -15.65
N GLU A 60 14.78 -5.71 -15.02
CA GLU A 60 16.08 -5.82 -15.69
C GLU A 60 16.06 -6.93 -16.73
N GLU A 61 15.44 -8.07 -16.42
CA GLU A 61 15.25 -9.17 -17.38
C GLU A 61 14.31 -8.77 -18.52
N ALA A 62 13.20 -8.09 -18.22
CA ALA A 62 12.29 -7.55 -19.23
C ALA A 62 12.97 -6.49 -20.09
N ILE A 63 13.78 -5.59 -19.52
CA ILE A 63 14.55 -4.58 -20.25
C ILE A 63 15.61 -5.27 -21.12
N ARG A 64 16.31 -6.27 -20.61
CA ARG A 64 17.31 -7.03 -21.39
C ARG A 64 16.69 -7.86 -22.52
N SER A 65 15.47 -8.37 -22.32
CA SER A 65 14.75 -9.19 -23.32
C SER A 65 13.86 -8.36 -24.25
N SER A 66 13.60 -7.11 -23.94
CA SER A 66 12.78 -6.20 -24.73
C SER A 66 13.60 -5.52 -25.81
N ALA A 67 13.11 -5.56 -27.05
CA ALA A 67 13.60 -4.72 -28.15
C ALA A 67 13.07 -3.26 -28.07
N ALA A 68 12.20 -2.96 -27.10
CA ALA A 68 11.63 -1.63 -26.94
C ALA A 68 12.64 -0.66 -26.29
N PRO A 69 12.62 0.63 -26.69
CA PRO A 69 13.47 1.65 -26.08
C PRO A 69 13.21 1.74 -24.57
N ILE A 70 14.28 1.92 -23.79
CA ILE A 70 14.17 2.20 -22.36
C ILE A 70 13.39 3.52 -22.22
N PRO A 71 12.22 3.52 -21.56
CA PRO A 71 11.44 4.74 -21.39
C PRO A 71 12.19 5.74 -20.51
N ASP A 72 11.96 7.02 -20.79
CA ASP A 72 12.49 8.13 -20.00
C ASP A 72 12.04 7.99 -18.53
N PRO A 73 12.99 7.85 -17.57
CA PRO A 73 12.68 7.63 -16.17
C PRO A 73 11.72 8.68 -15.59
N ASP A 74 11.86 9.94 -15.99
CA ASP A 74 11.04 11.03 -15.46
C ASP A 74 9.58 10.90 -15.92
N LYS A 75 9.36 10.47 -17.17
CA LYS A 75 8.01 10.19 -17.68
C LYS A 75 7.36 9.02 -16.96
N VAL A 76 8.12 7.95 -16.72
CA VAL A 76 7.60 6.77 -15.99
C VAL A 76 7.21 7.14 -14.56
N ILE A 77 8.03 7.94 -13.88
CA ILE A 77 7.74 8.41 -12.52
C ILE A 77 6.45 9.23 -12.50
N GLU A 78 6.26 10.12 -13.47
CA GLU A 78 5.05 10.93 -13.60
C GLU A 78 3.80 10.09 -13.89
N GLU A 79 3.87 9.12 -14.80
CA GLU A 79 2.77 8.19 -15.06
C GLU A 79 2.38 7.40 -13.81
N LEU A 80 3.36 6.84 -13.09
CA LEU A 80 3.12 6.12 -11.84
C LEU A 80 2.49 7.03 -10.78
N ARG A 81 2.89 8.30 -10.73
CA ARG A 81 2.30 9.30 -9.84
C ARG A 81 0.83 9.52 -10.17
N THR A 82 0.47 9.69 -11.45
CA THR A 82 -0.92 9.87 -11.89
C THR A 82 -1.79 8.66 -11.56
N ILE A 83 -1.32 7.45 -11.87
CA ILE A 83 -2.03 6.20 -11.55
C ILE A 83 -2.28 6.11 -10.04
N ARG A 84 -1.26 6.42 -9.23
CA ARG A 84 -1.38 6.42 -7.77
C ARG A 84 -2.44 7.40 -7.27
N GLU A 85 -2.49 8.60 -7.83
CA GLU A 85 -3.48 9.62 -7.45
C GLU A 85 -4.91 9.22 -7.83
N GLU A 86 -5.10 8.58 -8.97
CA GLU A 86 -6.40 8.07 -9.38
C GLU A 86 -6.89 6.95 -8.46
N LEU A 87 -6.02 5.98 -8.18
CA LEU A 87 -6.30 4.90 -7.22
C LEU A 87 -6.64 5.45 -5.84
N TRP A 88 -5.91 6.48 -5.39
CA TRP A 88 -6.20 7.18 -4.15
C TRP A 88 -7.59 7.79 -4.15
N ARG A 89 -7.98 8.51 -5.21
CA ARG A 89 -9.33 9.10 -5.34
C ARG A 89 -10.43 8.04 -5.32
N ARG A 90 -10.23 6.93 -6.04
CA ARG A 90 -11.18 5.81 -6.08
C ARG A 90 -11.35 5.16 -4.71
N GLY A 91 -10.23 4.89 -4.02
CA GLY A 91 -10.24 4.35 -2.67
C GLY A 91 -10.94 5.29 -1.69
N LYS A 92 -10.59 6.58 -1.72
CA LYS A 92 -11.23 7.62 -0.90
C LYS A 92 -12.75 7.62 -1.10
N LYS A 93 -13.22 7.63 -2.35
CA LYS A 93 -14.65 7.55 -2.67
C LYS A 93 -15.30 6.30 -2.07
N TYR A 94 -14.65 5.14 -2.15
CA TYR A 94 -15.22 3.89 -1.63
C TYR A 94 -15.39 3.89 -0.11
N PHE A 95 -14.45 4.48 0.64
CA PHE A 95 -14.49 4.48 2.11
C PHE A 95 -15.25 5.66 2.70
N GLU A 96 -15.41 6.76 1.96
CA GLU A 96 -16.14 7.96 2.39
C GLU A 96 -17.60 8.03 1.90
N SER A 97 -18.00 7.14 0.99
CA SER A 97 -19.41 6.92 0.59
C SER A 97 -20.17 6.05 1.59
#